data_AF-A0A7K4DG23-F1
#
_entry.id   AF-A0A7K4DG23-F1
#
_cell.length_a   1.000
_cell.length_b   1.000
_cell.length_c   1.000
_cell.angle_alpha   90.00
_cell.angle_beta   90.00
_cell.angle_gamma   90.00
#
_symmetry.space_group_name_H-M   'P 1'
#
loop_
_entity.id
_entity.type
_entity.pdbx_description
1 polymer ?
#
loop_
_entity_poly.entity_id
_entity_poly.type
_entity_poly.pdbx_seq_one_letter_code
_entity_poly.pdbx_strand_id
1 'polypeptide(L)'
;MKTIADIDEKIRAGSATVYTAMEFKRLVREGADISAADVDVVTTGTCGVMSGTAAVLSVPVAGPGTFERAERIWLNGVPCMPGPCPNERLGVVDLIASGTAHAGAGYGGGHLFRDIVEGCGIEVVVEAADRTVEADVTIDDLTFARLFTTRTACKNYTAYVNTQAARVKTIFSIEGLQGPFREVSVSGCGEINPLQNDPMGLAIGAGTPILLNGSPGIVTGEGT
;
A
#
# COMPACT_ATOMS: atom_id res chain seq x y z
N MET A 1 -27.19 -16.56 15.97
CA MET A 1 -26.00 -15.88 15.44
C MET A 1 -26.04 -16.07 13.93
N LYS A 2 -25.92 -14.99 13.14
CA LYS A 2 -25.89 -15.09 11.66
C LYS A 2 -24.60 -15.79 11.23
N THR A 3 -24.67 -16.62 10.20
CA THR A 3 -23.46 -17.18 9.59
C THR A 3 -22.94 -16.26 8.48
N ILE A 4 -21.66 -16.40 8.12
CA ILE A 4 -21.09 -15.68 6.97
C ILE A 4 -21.83 -16.05 5.68
N ALA A 5 -22.24 -17.31 5.52
CA ALA A 5 -23.00 -17.77 4.36
C ALA A 5 -24.35 -17.05 4.23
N ASP A 6 -25.07 -16.84 5.34
CA ASP A 6 -26.34 -16.11 5.35
C ASP A 6 -26.14 -14.64 4.94
N ILE A 7 -25.05 -14.02 5.43
CA ILE A 7 -24.70 -12.63 5.10
C ILE A 7 -24.34 -12.52 3.61
N ASP A 8 -23.55 -13.45 3.08
CA ASP A 8 -23.19 -13.48 1.66
C ASP A 8 -24.42 -13.62 0.74
N GLU A 9 -25.40 -14.44 1.13
CA GLU A 9 -26.65 -14.58 0.39
C GLU A 9 -27.42 -13.25 0.36
N LYS A 10 -27.53 -12.57 1.51
CA LYS A 10 -28.15 -11.24 1.58
C LYS A 10 -27.42 -10.19 0.76
N ILE A 11 -26.08 -10.23 0.72
CA ILE A 11 -25.28 -9.31 -0.10
C ILE A 11 -25.60 -9.54 -1.58
N ARG A 12 -25.61 -10.81 -2.04
CA ARG A 12 -25.94 -11.16 -3.43
C ARG A 12 -27.38 -10.80 -3.79
N ALA A 13 -28.31 -10.92 -2.85
CA ALA A 13 -29.71 -10.55 -3.03
C ALA A 13 -29.98 -9.03 -2.92
N GLY A 14 -28.98 -8.23 -2.52
CA GLY A 14 -29.14 -6.78 -2.31
C GLY A 14 -29.99 -6.41 -1.09
N SER A 15 -30.18 -7.35 -0.16
CA SER A 15 -31.03 -7.19 1.03
C SER A 15 -30.24 -7.10 2.34
N ALA A 16 -28.92 -7.07 2.28
CA ALA A 16 -28.06 -6.93 3.45
C ALA A 16 -28.20 -5.53 4.06
N THR A 17 -28.30 -5.47 5.39
CA THR A 17 -28.22 -4.21 6.15
C THR A 17 -26.76 -3.86 6.38
N VAL A 18 -26.28 -2.86 5.64
CA VAL A 18 -24.87 -2.44 5.62
C VAL A 18 -24.76 -1.03 6.22
N TYR A 19 -23.82 -0.85 7.13
CA TYR A 19 -23.45 0.46 7.67
C TYR A 19 -21.97 0.74 7.45
N THR A 20 -21.60 1.99 7.25
CA THR A 20 -20.21 2.41 7.50
C THR A 20 -19.94 2.44 9.00
N ALA A 21 -18.67 2.31 9.39
CA ALA A 21 -18.25 2.39 10.78
C ALA A 21 -18.68 3.73 11.44
N MET A 22 -18.74 4.82 10.67
CA MET A 22 -19.22 6.12 11.16
C MET A 22 -20.73 6.11 11.42
N GLU A 23 -21.53 5.58 10.49
CA GLU A 23 -22.99 5.51 10.65
C GLU A 23 -23.36 4.61 11.82
N PHE A 24 -22.73 3.45 11.93
CA PHE A 24 -22.96 2.52 13.02
C PHE A 24 -22.65 3.16 14.38
N LYS A 25 -21.50 3.83 14.51
CA LYS A 25 -21.12 4.52 15.76
C LYS A 25 -22.04 5.69 16.09
N ARG A 26 -22.54 6.43 15.09
CA ARG A 26 -23.54 7.48 15.29
C ARG A 26 -24.82 6.92 15.90
N LEU A 27 -25.35 5.81 15.36
CA LEU A 27 -26.55 5.15 15.90
C LEU A 27 -26.39 4.78 17.37
N VAL A 28 -25.25 4.17 17.72
CA VAL A 28 -24.94 3.81 19.12
C VAL A 28 -24.89 5.05 20.02
N ARG A 29 -24.25 6.14 19.56
CA ARG A 29 -24.16 7.41 20.33
C ARG A 29 -25.52 8.08 20.52
N GLU A 30 -26.43 7.94 19.57
CA GLU A 30 -27.80 8.44 19.63
C GLU A 30 -28.73 7.56 20.50
N GLY A 31 -28.20 6.47 21.07
CA GLY A 31 -28.92 5.59 21.98
C GLY A 31 -29.76 4.52 21.28
N ALA A 32 -29.47 4.21 20.00
CA ALA A 32 -30.12 3.10 19.31
C ALA A 32 -29.77 1.77 19.99
N ASP A 33 -30.80 0.97 20.29
CA ASP A 33 -30.65 -0.41 20.73
C ASP A 33 -30.36 -1.29 19.50
N ILE A 34 -29.09 -1.43 19.17
CA ILE A 34 -28.62 -2.16 17.99
C ILE A 34 -27.74 -3.34 18.39
N SER A 35 -27.98 -4.48 17.76
CA SER A 35 -27.26 -5.72 18.02
C SER A 35 -26.70 -6.33 16.73
N ALA A 36 -25.92 -7.40 16.85
CA ALA A 36 -25.47 -8.19 15.71
C ALA A 36 -26.63 -8.85 14.92
N ALA A 37 -27.86 -8.87 15.48
CA ALA A 37 -29.04 -9.34 14.75
C ALA A 37 -29.54 -8.31 13.73
N ASP A 38 -29.28 -7.02 13.94
CA ASP A 38 -29.84 -5.92 13.15
C ASP A 38 -28.90 -5.48 12.02
N VAL A 39 -27.61 -5.79 12.13
CA VAL A 39 -26.58 -5.43 11.15
C VAL A 39 -26.02 -6.67 10.49
N ASP A 40 -25.86 -6.64 9.17
CA ASP A 40 -25.22 -7.71 8.41
C ASP A 40 -23.75 -7.40 8.15
N VAL A 41 -23.41 -6.17 7.78
CA VAL A 41 -22.02 -5.74 7.48
C VAL A 41 -21.74 -4.36 8.04
N VAL A 42 -20.56 -4.19 8.65
CA VAL A 42 -19.99 -2.88 8.95
C VAL A 42 -18.74 -2.69 8.09
N THR A 43 -18.73 -1.65 7.26
CA THR A 43 -17.59 -1.32 6.39
C THR A 43 -16.73 -0.24 7.03
N THR A 44 -15.41 -0.34 6.82
CA THR A 44 -14.49 0.75 7.15
C THR A 44 -13.46 0.89 6.04
N GLY A 45 -13.07 2.13 5.77
CA GLY A 45 -12.07 2.47 4.77
C GLY A 45 -11.19 3.58 5.33
N THR A 46 -9.89 3.46 5.13
CA THR A 46 -8.91 4.44 5.59
C THR A 46 -8.01 4.83 4.43
N CYS A 47 -7.51 6.06 4.46
CA CYS A 47 -6.55 6.57 3.51
C CYS A 47 -5.49 7.34 4.28
N GLY A 48 -4.23 7.19 3.88
CA GLY A 48 -3.11 7.84 4.53
C GLY A 48 -1.83 7.69 3.72
N VAL A 49 -0.88 8.58 3.98
CA VAL A 49 0.46 8.46 3.42
C VAL A 49 1.21 7.39 4.19
N MET A 50 1.47 6.27 3.53
CA MET A 50 2.07 5.09 4.16
C MET A 50 3.48 4.84 3.65
N SER A 51 4.40 4.62 4.60
CA SER A 51 5.69 4.00 4.31
C SER A 51 5.54 2.48 4.25
N GLY A 52 6.53 1.77 3.70
CA GLY A 52 6.51 0.31 3.67
C GLY A 52 5.69 -0.29 2.52
N THR A 53 5.38 0.51 1.50
CA THR A 53 4.85 0.05 0.21
C THR A 53 6.01 -0.32 -0.71
N ALA A 54 5.90 -1.47 -1.38
CA ALA A 54 6.83 -1.93 -2.40
C ALA A 54 6.05 -2.60 -3.54
N ALA A 55 6.66 -2.66 -4.73
CA ALA A 55 6.15 -3.43 -5.85
C ALA A 55 7.17 -4.52 -6.22
N VAL A 56 6.69 -5.73 -6.42
CA VAL A 56 7.45 -6.83 -7.03
C VAL A 56 7.01 -6.93 -8.48
N LEU A 57 7.95 -6.73 -9.41
CA LEU A 57 7.69 -6.62 -10.83
C LEU A 57 8.58 -7.59 -11.62
N SER A 58 8.09 -8.09 -12.74
CA SER A 58 8.88 -8.84 -13.72
C SER A 58 8.80 -8.13 -15.06
N VAL A 59 9.89 -7.45 -15.43
CA VAL A 59 9.92 -6.46 -16.51
C VAL A 59 10.70 -7.03 -17.71
N PRO A 60 10.08 -7.19 -18.89
CA PRO A 60 10.83 -7.50 -20.10
C PRO A 60 11.64 -6.27 -20.53
N VAL A 61 12.96 -6.43 -20.66
CA VAL A 61 13.89 -5.33 -21.00
C VAL A 61 14.70 -5.58 -22.27
N ALA A 62 14.78 -6.83 -22.73
CA ALA A 62 15.52 -7.18 -23.94
C ALA A 62 15.08 -8.54 -24.50
N GLY A 63 15.65 -8.92 -25.65
CA GLY A 63 15.55 -10.30 -26.14
C GLY A 63 16.42 -11.29 -25.34
N PRO A 64 16.13 -12.59 -25.40
CA PRO A 64 16.93 -13.63 -24.74
C PRO A 64 18.42 -13.57 -25.10
N GLY A 65 19.29 -13.80 -24.13
CA GLY A 65 20.75 -13.82 -24.30
C GLY A 65 21.41 -12.44 -24.45
N THR A 66 20.67 -11.34 -24.29
CA THR A 66 21.23 -9.98 -24.42
C THR A 66 22.21 -9.62 -23.29
N PHE A 67 21.95 -10.12 -22.08
CA PHE A 67 22.79 -9.97 -20.90
C PHE A 67 22.53 -11.14 -19.94
N GLU A 68 23.47 -11.40 -19.03
CA GLU A 68 23.37 -12.54 -18.11
C GLU A 68 22.85 -12.18 -16.72
N ARG A 69 23.09 -10.93 -16.28
CA ARG A 69 22.77 -10.48 -14.92
C ARG A 69 22.55 -8.98 -14.89
N ALA A 70 21.49 -8.54 -14.22
CA ALA A 70 21.28 -7.15 -13.88
C ALA A 70 22.04 -6.83 -12.58
N GLU A 71 22.96 -5.86 -12.63
CA GLU A 71 23.66 -5.37 -11.44
C GLU A 71 22.89 -4.25 -10.77
N ARG A 72 22.30 -3.35 -11.58
CA ARG A 72 21.40 -2.28 -11.13
C ARG A 72 20.29 -2.07 -12.13
N ILE A 73 19.18 -1.54 -11.64
CA ILE A 73 18.02 -1.22 -12.47
C ILE A 73 17.31 0.02 -11.95
N TRP A 74 16.83 0.85 -12.86
CA TRP A 74 16.02 2.03 -12.59
C TRP A 74 14.75 2.02 -13.43
N LEU A 75 13.66 2.50 -12.84
CA LEU A 75 12.38 2.73 -13.53
C LEU A 75 12.02 4.21 -13.41
N ASN A 76 11.95 4.95 -14.51
CA ASN A 76 11.86 6.42 -14.53
C ASN A 76 12.89 7.08 -13.58
N GLY A 77 14.12 6.56 -13.58
CA GLY A 77 15.20 6.99 -12.68
C GLY A 77 15.05 6.57 -11.22
N VAL A 78 13.97 5.88 -10.82
CA VAL A 78 13.79 5.37 -9.45
C VAL A 78 14.62 4.09 -9.28
N PRO A 79 15.59 4.06 -8.36
CA PRO A 79 16.41 2.88 -8.16
C PRO A 79 15.60 1.71 -7.60
N CYS A 80 15.80 0.54 -8.20
CA CYS A 80 15.12 -0.70 -7.86
C CYS A 80 16.17 -1.79 -7.53
N MET A 81 15.75 -2.81 -6.78
CA MET A 81 16.61 -3.95 -6.46
C MET A 81 16.39 -5.06 -7.49
N PRO A 82 17.39 -5.46 -8.30
CA PRO A 82 17.29 -6.63 -9.17
C PRO A 82 17.11 -7.93 -8.39
N GLY A 83 16.47 -8.91 -9.03
CA GLY A 83 16.05 -10.17 -8.43
C GLY A 83 14.64 -10.10 -7.82
N PRO A 84 14.17 -11.17 -7.17
CA PRO A 84 14.95 -12.30 -6.67
C PRO A 84 15.17 -13.44 -7.67
N CYS A 85 14.45 -13.46 -8.80
CA CYS A 85 14.50 -14.56 -9.75
C CYS A 85 15.55 -14.29 -10.86
N PRO A 86 16.38 -15.27 -11.24
CA PRO A 86 17.45 -15.10 -12.22
C PRO A 86 16.96 -15.27 -13.68
N ASN A 87 15.99 -14.45 -14.09
CA ASN A 87 15.36 -14.53 -15.43
C ASN A 87 16.07 -13.66 -16.50
N GLU A 88 17.19 -13.03 -16.19
CA GLU A 88 17.85 -12.05 -17.06
C GLU A 88 18.27 -12.63 -18.42
N ARG A 89 18.63 -13.93 -18.45
CA ARG A 89 18.95 -14.63 -19.71
C ARG A 89 17.75 -14.76 -20.66
N LEU A 90 16.53 -14.64 -20.15
CA LEU A 90 15.30 -14.56 -20.95
C LEU A 90 15.00 -13.12 -21.41
N GLY A 91 15.81 -12.15 -20.98
CA GLY A 91 15.58 -10.73 -21.23
C GLY A 91 14.56 -10.11 -20.27
N VAL A 92 14.22 -10.78 -19.17
CA VAL A 92 13.28 -10.32 -18.15
C VAL A 92 14.04 -10.06 -16.85
N VAL A 93 13.84 -8.91 -16.22
CA VAL A 93 14.38 -8.59 -14.90
C VAL A 93 13.25 -8.63 -13.89
N ASP A 94 13.30 -9.60 -12.99
CA ASP A 94 12.56 -9.54 -11.74
C ASP A 94 13.19 -8.47 -10.85
N LEU A 95 12.36 -7.65 -10.20
CA LEU A 95 12.84 -6.57 -9.35
C LEU A 95 11.87 -6.25 -8.21
N ILE A 96 12.41 -5.57 -7.20
CA ILE A 96 11.64 -4.94 -6.12
C ILE A 96 11.86 -3.43 -6.15
N ALA A 97 10.78 -2.69 -6.35
CA ALA A 97 10.74 -1.24 -6.28
C ALA A 97 10.20 -0.79 -4.91
N SER A 98 10.87 0.15 -4.24
CA SER A 98 10.42 0.70 -2.96
C SER A 98 9.64 2.00 -3.16
N GLY A 99 8.49 2.14 -2.49
CA GLY A 99 7.68 3.36 -2.52
C GLY A 99 8.40 4.59 -1.96
N THR A 100 9.43 4.38 -1.12
CA THR A 100 10.26 5.45 -0.55
C THR A 100 11.50 5.77 -1.37
N ALA A 101 11.78 5.05 -2.46
CA ALA A 101 12.89 5.37 -3.36
C ALA A 101 12.63 6.69 -4.09
N HIS A 102 13.68 7.38 -4.51
CA HIS A 102 13.58 8.71 -5.14
C HIS A 102 14.46 8.80 -6.40
N ALA A 103 13.93 9.41 -7.45
CA ALA A 103 14.67 9.75 -8.67
C ALA A 103 15.12 11.23 -8.68
N GLY A 104 14.57 12.06 -7.77
CA GLY A 104 14.88 13.49 -7.67
C GLY A 104 13.90 14.22 -6.75
N ALA A 105 13.90 15.56 -6.80
CA ALA A 105 13.10 16.40 -5.89
C ALA A 105 11.58 16.32 -6.11
N GLY A 106 11.12 15.79 -7.25
CA GLY A 106 9.68 15.73 -7.59
C GLY A 106 9.17 14.36 -8.02
N TYR A 107 10.01 13.32 -8.01
CA TYR A 107 9.63 11.99 -8.48
C TYR A 107 10.29 10.89 -7.65
N GLY A 108 9.56 9.79 -7.43
CA GLY A 108 9.97 8.70 -6.55
C GLY A 108 9.03 7.51 -6.64
N GLY A 109 9.24 6.50 -5.79
CA GLY A 109 8.55 5.22 -5.87
C GLY A 109 7.03 5.31 -5.83
N GLY A 110 6.47 6.18 -4.98
CA GLY A 110 5.02 6.42 -4.96
C GLY A 110 4.48 6.98 -6.29
N HIS A 111 5.22 7.88 -6.95
CA HIS A 111 4.87 8.41 -8.26
C HIS A 111 5.00 7.32 -9.33
N LEU A 112 6.08 6.55 -9.31
CA LEU A 112 6.28 5.40 -10.19
C LEU A 112 5.13 4.39 -10.10
N PHE A 113 4.67 4.06 -8.90
CA PHE A 113 3.55 3.11 -8.75
C PHE A 113 2.25 3.67 -9.32
N ARG A 114 2.02 4.97 -9.19
CA ARG A 114 0.87 5.63 -9.79
C ARG A 114 0.96 5.57 -11.32
N ASP A 115 2.10 5.94 -11.88
CA ASP A 115 2.32 5.96 -13.33
C ASP A 115 2.14 4.55 -13.94
N ILE A 116 2.65 3.50 -13.28
CA ILE A 116 2.42 2.11 -13.69
C ILE A 116 0.92 1.79 -13.71
N VAL A 117 0.19 2.09 -12.63
CA VAL A 117 -1.26 1.78 -12.54
C VAL A 117 -2.10 2.61 -13.51
N GLU A 118 -1.68 3.83 -13.83
CA GLU A 118 -2.32 4.70 -14.83
C GLU A 118 -1.98 4.30 -16.27
N GLY A 119 -1.11 3.30 -16.48
CA GLY A 119 -0.72 2.82 -17.81
C GLY A 119 0.25 3.77 -18.53
N CYS A 120 0.95 4.64 -17.79
CA CYS A 120 1.98 5.50 -18.34
C CYS A 120 3.20 4.67 -18.80
N GLY A 121 3.93 5.20 -19.78
CA GLY A 121 5.21 4.64 -20.22
C GLY A 121 6.27 4.78 -19.13
N ILE A 122 7.02 3.70 -18.90
CA ILE A 122 8.09 3.61 -17.91
C ILE A 122 9.40 3.32 -18.64
N GLU A 123 10.33 4.27 -18.53
CA GLU A 123 11.71 4.11 -18.97
C GLU A 123 12.44 3.17 -18.00
N VAL A 124 13.02 2.12 -18.54
CA VAL A 124 13.79 1.10 -17.81
C VAL A 124 15.23 1.20 -18.23
N VAL A 125 16.12 1.38 -17.25
CA VAL A 125 17.57 1.36 -17.48
C VAL A 125 18.16 0.24 -16.64
N VAL A 126 18.86 -0.69 -17.26
CA VAL A 126 19.56 -1.79 -16.60
C VAL A 126 21.05 -1.64 -16.83
N GLU A 127 21.82 -1.58 -15.74
CA GLU A 127 23.27 -1.75 -15.79
C GLU A 127 23.58 -3.24 -15.60
N ALA A 128 24.19 -3.84 -16.63
CA ALA A 128 24.80 -5.15 -16.58
C ALA A 128 26.33 -5.01 -16.59
N ALA A 129 27.05 -6.10 -16.37
CA ALA A 129 28.51 -6.09 -16.19
C ALA A 129 29.30 -5.38 -17.31
N ASP A 130 28.87 -5.52 -18.56
CA ASP A 130 29.58 -5.01 -19.74
C ASP A 130 28.75 -4.05 -20.62
N ARG A 131 27.52 -3.75 -20.22
CA ARG A 131 26.60 -2.92 -21.02
C ARG A 131 25.46 -2.31 -20.22
N THR A 132 24.83 -1.31 -20.83
CA THR A 132 23.54 -0.77 -20.43
C THR A 132 22.47 -1.27 -21.38
N VAL A 133 21.32 -1.65 -20.84
CA VAL A 133 20.11 -2.02 -21.60
C VAL A 133 19.02 -1.00 -21.26
N GLU A 134 18.37 -0.46 -22.28
CA GLU A 134 17.29 0.51 -22.15
C GLU A 134 16.02 -0.07 -22.79
N ALA A 135 14.88 0.15 -22.16
CA ALA A 135 13.57 -0.26 -22.67
C ALA A 135 12.49 0.72 -22.20
N ASP A 136 11.43 0.85 -23.00
CA ASP A 136 10.20 1.53 -22.59
C ASP A 136 9.10 0.48 -22.46
N VAL A 137 8.48 0.42 -21.29
CA VAL A 137 7.42 -0.55 -20.98
C VAL A 137 6.19 0.13 -20.42
N THR A 138 5.04 -0.51 -20.56
CA THR A 138 3.80 -0.17 -19.87
C THR A 138 3.39 -1.30 -18.94
N ILE A 139 2.33 -1.11 -18.14
CA ILE A 139 1.79 -2.17 -17.29
C ILE A 139 1.36 -3.41 -18.08
N ASP A 140 0.93 -3.24 -19.34
CA ASP A 140 0.49 -4.34 -20.21
C ASP A 140 1.65 -5.22 -20.69
N ASP A 141 2.88 -4.70 -20.66
CA ASP A 141 4.10 -5.44 -21.00
C ASP A 141 4.64 -6.25 -19.80
N LEU A 142 4.24 -5.90 -18.57
CA LEU A 142 4.72 -6.55 -17.37
C LEU A 142 4.21 -7.99 -17.27
N THR A 143 5.14 -8.94 -17.17
CA THR A 143 4.78 -10.37 -17.03
C THR A 143 4.27 -10.71 -15.63
N PHE A 144 4.61 -9.88 -14.65
CA PHE A 144 4.08 -9.94 -13.29
C PHE A 144 4.17 -8.56 -12.64
N ALA A 145 3.14 -8.17 -11.91
CA ALA A 145 3.14 -6.98 -11.07
C ALA A 145 2.32 -7.23 -9.81
N ARG A 146 2.91 -6.96 -8.64
CA ARG A 146 2.21 -7.06 -7.37
C ARG A 146 2.66 -6.00 -6.39
N LEU A 147 1.71 -5.25 -5.86
CA LEU A 147 1.93 -4.33 -4.74
C LEU A 147 1.94 -5.11 -3.43
N PHE A 148 2.88 -4.78 -2.55
CA PHE A 148 3.00 -5.31 -1.21
C PHE A 148 3.17 -4.15 -0.22
N THR A 149 2.47 -4.21 0.90
CA THR A 149 2.49 -3.15 1.92
C THR A 149 2.70 -3.74 3.29
N THR A 150 3.52 -3.10 4.11
CA THR A 150 3.74 -3.45 5.51
C THR A 150 3.25 -2.34 6.42
N ARG A 151 2.69 -2.70 7.58
CA ARG A 151 2.20 -1.75 8.59
C ARG A 151 1.15 -0.76 8.05
N THR A 152 0.30 -1.21 7.13
CA THR A 152 -0.75 -0.41 6.46
C THR A 152 -1.89 0.02 7.39
N ALA A 153 -2.05 -0.68 8.51
CA ALA A 153 -2.90 -0.26 9.61
C ALA A 153 -2.15 -0.41 10.93
N CYS A 154 -2.36 0.53 11.84
CA CYS A 154 -1.82 0.50 13.20
C CYS A 154 -2.95 0.83 14.17
N LYS A 155 -3.04 0.14 15.33
CA LYS A 155 -4.07 0.42 16.34
C LYS A 155 -3.96 1.85 16.85
N ASN A 156 -2.76 2.25 17.21
CA ASN A 156 -2.42 3.59 17.66
C ASN A 156 -1.15 4.04 16.95
N TYR A 157 -1.08 5.32 16.61
CA TYR A 157 0.13 5.95 16.12
C TYR A 157 0.52 7.11 17.03
N THR A 158 1.81 7.37 17.14
CA THR A 158 2.35 8.41 18.01
C THR A 158 2.10 9.80 17.41
N ALA A 159 1.76 10.77 18.26
CA ALA A 159 1.77 12.18 17.91
C ALA A 159 3.17 12.77 18.12
N TYR A 160 3.68 13.49 17.12
CA TYR A 160 5.00 14.11 17.17
C TYR A 160 4.86 15.62 17.29
N VAL A 161 5.43 16.20 18.35
CA VAL A 161 5.47 17.65 18.58
C VAL A 161 6.93 18.12 18.66
N ASN A 162 7.23 19.27 18.09
CA ASN A 162 8.55 19.87 18.20
C ASN A 162 8.66 20.70 19.49
N THR A 163 9.50 20.27 20.43
CA THR A 163 9.75 20.98 21.69
C THR A 163 10.86 22.04 21.60
N GLN A 164 11.62 22.04 20.50
CA GLN A 164 12.73 22.96 20.28
C GLN A 164 12.25 24.31 19.74
N ALA A 165 13.02 25.38 19.94
CA ALA A 165 12.65 26.70 19.43
C ALA A 165 12.73 26.79 17.90
N ALA A 166 13.71 26.12 17.28
CA ALA A 166 13.89 26.10 15.83
C ALA A 166 13.02 25.04 15.16
N ARG A 167 12.72 25.23 13.86
CA ARG A 167 12.05 24.23 13.03
C ARG A 167 12.92 22.96 12.92
N VAL A 168 12.30 21.79 13.10
CA VAL A 168 12.96 20.49 12.98
C VAL A 168 12.48 19.80 11.70
N LYS A 169 13.43 19.45 10.80
CA LYS A 169 13.14 18.60 9.64
C LYS A 169 12.93 17.16 10.10
N THR A 170 11.88 16.53 9.61
CA THR A 170 11.51 15.15 9.97
C THR A 170 10.73 14.51 8.84
N ILE A 171 10.74 13.18 8.77
CA ILE A 171 9.93 12.40 7.81
C ILE A 171 8.41 12.53 8.06
N PHE A 172 8.02 13.04 9.24
CA PHE A 172 6.62 13.22 9.62
C PHE A 172 6.02 14.57 9.20
N SER A 173 6.78 15.43 8.50
CA SER A 173 6.26 16.69 7.96
C SER A 173 7.02 17.04 6.69
N ILE A 174 6.28 17.40 5.64
CA ILE A 174 6.85 17.81 4.34
C ILE A 174 7.80 18.99 4.52
N GLU A 175 7.43 19.98 5.34
CA GLU A 175 8.24 21.17 5.55
C GLU A 175 9.09 21.12 6.83
N GLY A 176 8.89 20.11 7.69
CA GLY A 176 9.36 20.09 9.08
C GLY A 176 8.34 20.68 10.06
N LEU A 177 8.60 20.51 11.36
CA LEU A 177 7.71 20.94 12.44
C LEU A 177 8.22 22.21 13.11
N GLN A 178 7.41 23.26 13.17
CA GLN A 178 7.71 24.51 13.87
C GLN A 178 7.65 24.33 15.38
N GLY A 179 8.51 25.06 16.07
CA GLY A 179 8.55 25.02 17.52
C GLY A 179 8.69 26.40 18.17
N PRO A 180 8.70 26.41 19.51
CA PRO A 180 8.36 25.28 20.36
C PRO A 180 6.83 25.09 20.46
N PHE A 181 6.36 23.84 20.40
CA PHE A 181 4.96 23.42 20.58
C PHE A 181 3.94 24.10 19.66
N ARG A 182 4.32 24.45 18.42
CA ARG A 182 3.43 25.16 17.48
C ARG A 182 2.67 24.23 16.55
N GLU A 183 3.25 23.08 16.23
CA GLU A 183 2.71 22.11 15.28
C GLU A 183 2.83 20.70 15.83
N VAL A 184 1.86 19.85 15.48
CA VAL A 184 1.84 18.42 15.80
C VAL A 184 1.60 17.63 14.53
N SER A 185 2.39 16.58 14.31
CA SER A 185 2.11 15.57 13.30
C SER A 185 1.35 14.42 13.94
N VAL A 186 0.23 14.04 13.35
CA VAL A 186 -0.59 12.90 13.75
C VAL A 186 -0.85 12.02 12.53
N SER A 187 -1.02 10.72 12.76
CA SER A 187 -1.49 9.79 11.74
C SER A 187 -2.52 8.86 12.38
N GLY A 188 -3.55 8.50 11.62
CA GLY A 188 -4.61 7.64 12.07
C GLY A 188 -5.97 8.07 11.55
N CYS A 189 -6.94 7.20 11.77
CA CYS A 189 -8.32 7.36 11.32
C CYS A 189 -9.30 7.40 12.49
N GLY A 190 -8.81 7.63 13.72
CA GLY A 190 -9.64 7.76 14.91
C GLY A 190 -10.58 6.56 15.12
N GLU A 191 -11.84 6.85 15.42
CA GLU A 191 -12.81 5.82 15.82
C GLU A 191 -13.13 4.79 14.72
N ILE A 192 -12.86 5.07 13.45
CA ILE A 192 -13.12 4.11 12.35
C ILE A 192 -11.96 3.14 12.11
N ASN A 193 -10.90 3.21 12.91
CA ASN A 193 -9.73 2.37 12.74
C ASN A 193 -10.07 0.87 12.79
N PRO A 194 -9.80 0.09 11.73
CA PRO A 194 -10.17 -1.32 11.68
C PRO A 194 -9.56 -2.13 12.81
N LEU A 195 -8.28 -1.88 13.15
CA LEU A 195 -7.58 -2.63 14.20
C LEU A 195 -7.99 -2.21 15.61
N GLN A 196 -8.45 -0.97 15.82
CA GLN A 196 -9.04 -0.58 17.11
C GLN A 196 -10.43 -1.18 17.31
N ASN A 197 -11.20 -1.35 16.22
CA ASN A 197 -12.52 -1.98 16.27
C ASN A 197 -12.43 -3.52 16.31
N ASP A 198 -11.26 -4.10 16.07
CA ASP A 198 -10.96 -5.53 16.25
C ASP A 198 -9.72 -5.74 17.14
N PRO A 199 -9.78 -5.39 18.44
CA PRO A 199 -8.61 -5.43 19.31
C PRO A 199 -8.06 -6.84 19.54
N MET A 200 -8.89 -7.86 19.38
CA MET A 200 -8.52 -9.26 19.56
C MET A 200 -8.14 -9.99 18.26
N GLY A 201 -8.22 -9.31 17.10
CA GLY A 201 -7.88 -9.91 15.80
C GLY A 201 -8.81 -11.04 15.39
N LEU A 202 -10.09 -10.95 15.76
CA LEU A 202 -11.09 -12.00 15.50
C LEU A 202 -11.67 -11.91 14.09
N ALA A 203 -11.63 -10.72 13.48
CA ALA A 203 -12.17 -10.45 12.14
C ALA A 203 -11.08 -10.19 11.10
N ILE A 204 -10.00 -9.51 11.49
CA ILE A 204 -8.90 -9.11 10.61
C ILE A 204 -7.67 -9.97 10.95
N GLY A 205 -7.48 -11.03 10.19
CA GLY A 205 -6.37 -11.96 10.35
C GLY A 205 -5.69 -12.27 9.02
N ALA A 206 -4.68 -13.15 9.05
CA ALA A 206 -4.06 -13.65 7.83
C ALA A 206 -5.12 -14.35 6.96
N GLY A 207 -5.13 -14.02 5.67
CA GLY A 207 -6.11 -14.51 4.72
C GLY A 207 -7.37 -13.66 4.57
N THR A 208 -7.59 -12.66 5.44
CA THR A 208 -8.76 -11.78 5.32
C THR A 208 -8.70 -10.99 4.00
N PRO A 209 -9.74 -11.08 3.14
CA PRO A 209 -9.80 -10.31 1.91
C PRO A 209 -10.03 -8.82 2.23
N ILE A 210 -9.36 -7.96 1.49
CA ILE A 210 -9.47 -6.50 1.64
C ILE A 210 -9.58 -5.83 0.27
N LEU A 211 -10.06 -4.59 0.26
CA LEU A 211 -9.92 -3.70 -0.89
C LEU A 211 -8.75 -2.75 -0.61
N LEU A 212 -7.74 -2.78 -1.47
CA LEU A 212 -6.57 -1.90 -1.40
C LEU A 212 -6.45 -1.14 -2.71
N ASN A 213 -6.57 0.20 -2.65
CA ASN A 213 -6.49 1.08 -3.83
C ASN A 213 -7.40 0.64 -5.00
N GLY A 214 -8.63 0.21 -4.69
CA GLY A 214 -9.60 -0.22 -5.70
C GLY A 214 -9.42 -1.65 -6.22
N SER A 215 -8.39 -2.36 -5.76
CA SER A 215 -8.11 -3.74 -6.17
C SER A 215 -8.28 -4.74 -5.01
N PRO A 216 -8.70 -5.99 -5.29
CA PRO A 216 -8.70 -7.05 -4.29
C PRO A 216 -7.30 -7.28 -3.74
N GLY A 217 -7.20 -7.37 -2.42
CA GLY A 217 -5.98 -7.71 -1.70
C GLY A 217 -6.25 -8.71 -0.59
N ILE A 218 -5.19 -9.12 0.09
CA ILE A 218 -5.27 -10.07 1.20
C ILE A 218 -4.34 -9.63 2.32
N VAL A 219 -4.80 -9.77 3.56
CA VAL A 219 -3.94 -9.58 4.73
C VAL A 219 -2.98 -10.77 4.82
N THR A 220 -1.67 -10.51 4.79
CA THR A 220 -0.65 -11.56 4.89
C THR A 220 -0.37 -12.01 6.33
N GLY A 221 -0.89 -11.27 7.33
CA GLY A 221 -0.63 -11.50 8.75
C GLY A 221 0.44 -10.57 9.31
N GLU A 222 0.88 -10.86 10.55
CA GLU A 222 1.85 -10.04 11.29
C GLU A 222 3.31 -10.27 10.85
N GLY A 223 3.55 -11.28 10.01
CA GLY A 223 4.88 -11.77 9.64
C GLY A 223 5.19 -13.12 10.30
N THR A 224 6.46 -13.51 10.25
CA THR A 224 6.99 -14.70 10.96
C THR A 224 7.41 -14.36 12.37
#